data_AF-A0A959TEP1-F1
#
_entry.id   AF-A0A959TEP1-F1
#
_cell.length_a   1.000
_cell.length_b   1.000
_cell.length_c   1.000
_cell.angle_alpha   90.00
_cell.angle_beta   90.00
_cell.angle_gamma   90.00
#
_symmetry.space_group_name_H-M   'P 1'
#
loop_
_entity.id
_entity.type
_entity.pdbx_description
1 polymer ?
#
loop_
_entity_poly.entity_id
_entity_poly.type
_entity_poly.pdbx_seq_one_letter_code
_entity_poly.pdbx_strand_id
1 'polypeptide(L)'
;GARYSQEKDLPQLYVIYHPLHNKHFDRLLHHMRTRSGTRLYTMRETSKAMLRDRHLNTATAFIADQTPSPERAWWTTFLGQETPVFLGTEGLSKKLGYPVVYIAMERPRRGHYRMTMELLVA
;
A
#
# COMPACT_ATOMS: atom_id res chain seq x y z
N GLY A 1 -10.24 -10.74 -4.08
CA GLY A 1 -8.85 -10.46 -3.71
C GLY A 1 -7.99 -10.90 -4.86
N ALA A 2 -6.96 -10.14 -5.20
CA ALA A 2 -5.98 -10.61 -6.16
C ALA A 2 -5.24 -11.81 -5.55
N ARG A 3 -5.04 -12.89 -6.31
CA ARG A 3 -4.29 -14.08 -5.87
C ARG A 3 -2.77 -13.90 -6.00
N TYR A 4 -2.30 -12.66 -6.08
CA TYR A 4 -0.89 -12.30 -6.29
C TYR A 4 0.05 -13.07 -5.35
N SER A 5 -0.24 -13.10 -4.05
CA SER A 5 0.57 -13.80 -3.05
C SER A 5 0.50 -15.34 -3.11
N GLN A 6 -0.33 -15.92 -3.96
CA GLN A 6 -0.45 -17.39 -4.11
C GLN A 6 0.46 -17.92 -5.22
N GLU A 7 0.91 -17.05 -6.12
CA GLU A 7 1.85 -17.42 -7.18
C GLU A 7 3.25 -17.59 -6.58
N LYS A 8 3.88 -18.74 -6.86
CA LYS A 8 5.13 -19.14 -6.19
C LYS A 8 6.31 -18.21 -6.45
N ASP A 9 6.32 -17.57 -7.61
CA ASP A 9 7.45 -16.75 -8.08
C ASP A 9 7.24 -15.25 -7.83
N LEU A 10 6.12 -14.86 -7.21
CA LEU A 10 5.82 -13.48 -6.89
C LEU A 10 6.18 -13.14 -5.42
N PRO A 11 6.65 -11.91 -5.15
CA PRO A 11 6.90 -11.45 -3.78
C PRO A 11 5.65 -11.59 -2.90
N GLN A 12 5.83 -11.86 -1.60
CA GLN A 12 4.71 -11.84 -0.66
C GLN A 12 4.16 -10.41 -0.58
N LEU A 13 2.92 -10.22 -1.05
CA LEU A 13 2.23 -8.93 -0.94
C LEU A 13 1.76 -8.67 0.50
N TYR A 14 2.13 -7.50 1.00
CA TYR A 14 1.62 -6.87 2.19
C TYR A 14 0.80 -5.63 1.83
N VAL A 15 -0.35 -5.46 2.46
CA VAL A 15 -1.21 -4.27 2.31
C VAL A 15 -1.30 -3.55 3.65
N ILE A 16 -1.15 -2.24 3.63
CA ILE A 16 -1.27 -1.42 4.84
C ILE A 16 -2.74 -1.31 5.23
N TYR A 17 -3.01 -1.52 6.51
CA TYR A 17 -4.35 -1.60 7.08
C TYR A 17 -4.51 -0.64 8.26
N HIS A 18 -5.64 0.07 8.28
CA HIS A 18 -6.11 0.79 9.46
C HIS A 18 -7.18 -0.04 10.17
N PRO A 19 -6.94 -0.50 11.40
CA PRO A 19 -7.95 -1.19 12.20
C PRO A 19 -9.21 -0.35 12.35
N LEU A 20 -10.37 -0.97 12.18
CA LEU A 20 -11.65 -0.30 12.38
C LEU A 20 -12.06 -0.36 13.85
N HIS A 21 -12.84 0.64 14.26
CA HIS A 21 -13.40 0.69 15.61
C HIS A 21 -14.41 -0.44 15.84
N ASN A 22 -15.28 -0.70 14.85
CA ASN A 22 -16.23 -1.81 14.91
C ASN A 22 -15.52 -3.14 14.62
N LYS A 23 -15.43 -4.00 15.65
CA LYS A 23 -14.71 -5.27 15.60
C LYS A 23 -15.30 -6.31 14.65
N HIS A 24 -16.61 -6.26 14.40
CA HIS A 24 -17.25 -7.17 13.46
C HIS A 24 -16.81 -6.86 12.02
N PHE A 25 -16.89 -5.58 11.62
CA PHE A 25 -16.46 -5.15 10.30
C PHE A 25 -14.94 -5.20 10.12
N ASP A 26 -14.16 -4.94 11.18
CA ASP A 26 -12.71 -5.11 11.22
C ASP A 26 -12.33 -6.55 10.83
N ARG A 27 -12.93 -7.55 11.50
CA ARG A 27 -12.71 -8.97 11.21
C ARG A 27 -13.14 -9.35 9.80
N LEU A 28 -14.28 -8.85 9.33
CA LEU A 28 -14.76 -9.09 7.97
C LEU A 28 -13.77 -8.56 6.93
N LEU A 29 -13.33 -7.30 7.05
CA LEU A 29 -12.36 -6.70 6.13
C LEU A 29 -11.00 -7.39 6.18
N HIS A 30 -10.55 -7.74 7.38
CA HIS A 30 -9.32 -8.50 7.56
C HIS A 30 -9.40 -9.83 6.79
N HIS A 31 -10.47 -10.60 6.99
CA HIS A 31 -10.68 -11.86 6.27
C HIS A 31 -10.75 -11.67 4.75
N MET A 32 -11.52 -10.67 4.27
CA MET A 32 -11.65 -10.39 2.84
C MET A 32 -10.32 -10.03 2.18
N ARG A 33 -9.42 -9.37 2.91
CA ARG A 33 -8.08 -8.98 2.44
C ARG A 33 -7.09 -10.14 2.52
N THR A 34 -7.16 -11.00 3.53
CA THR A 34 -6.17 -12.08 3.71
C THR A 34 -6.53 -13.41 3.05
N ARG A 35 -7.81 -13.66 2.71
CA ARG A 35 -8.27 -14.94 2.13
C ARG A 35 -7.58 -15.37 0.83
N SER A 36 -6.86 -14.46 0.16
CA SER A 36 -6.12 -14.73 -1.08
C SER A 36 -4.60 -14.72 -0.88
N GLY A 37 -4.11 -14.95 0.35
CA GLY A 37 -2.68 -15.06 0.67
C GLY A 37 -1.99 -13.73 0.98
N THR A 38 -2.64 -12.59 0.73
CA THR A 38 -2.13 -11.27 1.12
C THR A 38 -2.02 -11.15 2.64
N ARG A 39 -0.94 -10.53 3.11
CA ARG A 39 -0.72 -10.23 4.53
C ARG A 39 -0.93 -8.74 4.79
N LEU A 40 -1.11 -8.36 6.04
CA LEU A 40 -1.42 -6.98 6.42
C LEU A 40 -0.35 -6.44 7.37
N TYR A 41 0.01 -5.17 7.16
CA TYR A 41 0.70 -4.37 8.17
C TYR A 41 -0.28 -3.36 8.72
N THR A 42 -0.35 -3.21 10.04
CA THR A 42 -1.09 -2.08 10.60
C THR A 42 -0.35 -0.79 10.29
N MET A 43 -1.06 0.31 10.00
CA MET A 43 -0.43 1.60 9.69
C MET A 43 0.62 2.04 10.72
N ARG A 44 0.37 1.75 12.00
CA ARG A 44 1.27 2.11 13.12
C ARG A 44 2.57 1.31 13.11
N GLU A 45 2.55 0.10 12.56
CA GLU A 45 3.67 -0.84 12.61
C GLU A 45 4.38 -0.97 11.27
N THR A 46 3.81 -0.48 10.17
CA THR A 46 4.34 -0.61 8.80
C THR A 46 5.85 -0.40 8.72
N SER A 47 6.37 0.71 9.25
CA SER A 47 7.81 1.01 9.17
C SER A 47 8.66 -0.06 9.86
N LYS A 48 8.29 -0.46 11.08
CA LYS A 48 9.01 -1.47 11.86
C LYS A 48 8.89 -2.84 11.22
N ALA A 49 7.71 -3.17 10.70
CA ALA A 49 7.43 -4.45 10.08
C ALA A 49 8.19 -4.63 8.76
N MET A 50 8.20 -3.61 7.89
CA MET A 50 9.00 -3.63 6.66
C MET A 50 10.50 -3.74 6.95
N LEU A 51 11.00 -3.04 7.98
CA LEU A 51 12.41 -3.14 8.37
C LEU A 51 12.76 -4.54 8.89
N ARG A 52 11.88 -5.15 9.69
CA ARG A 52 12.05 -6.53 10.18
C ARG A 52 12.06 -7.52 9.03
N ASP A 53 11.13 -7.37 8.09
CA ASP A 53 10.92 -8.30 6.98
C ASP A 53 11.84 -8.01 5.79
N ARG A 54 12.81 -7.10 5.93
CA ARG A 54 13.68 -6.60 4.84
C ARG A 54 14.52 -7.67 4.12
N HIS A 55 14.70 -8.82 4.75
CA HIS A 55 15.48 -9.95 4.26
C HIS A 55 14.62 -10.95 3.46
N LEU A 56 13.30 -10.74 3.44
CA LEU A 56 12.34 -11.54 2.69
C LEU A 56 12.02 -10.83 1.37
N ASN A 57 11.73 -11.60 0.32
CA ASN A 57 11.21 -11.04 -0.93
C ASN A 57 9.73 -10.64 -0.76
N THR A 58 9.48 -9.35 -0.53
CA THR A 58 8.15 -8.82 -0.24
C THR A 58 7.81 -7.63 -1.13
N ALA A 59 6.52 -7.43 -1.39
CA ALA A 59 5.98 -6.22 -1.98
C ALA A 59 5.03 -5.57 -0.98
N THR A 60 5.10 -4.25 -0.78
CA THR A 60 4.17 -3.53 0.10
C THR A 60 3.36 -2.53 -0.72
N ALA A 61 2.03 -2.68 -0.72
CA ALA A 61 1.13 -1.75 -1.40
C ALA A 61 0.78 -0.57 -0.48
N PHE A 62 1.06 0.63 -0.99
CA PHE A 62 0.67 1.90 -0.39
C PHE A 62 -0.49 2.51 -1.17
N ILE A 63 -1.42 3.12 -0.46
CA ILE A 63 -2.49 3.94 -1.02
C ILE A 63 -2.16 5.38 -0.62
N ALA A 64 -1.58 6.15 -1.55
CA ALA A 64 -0.99 7.46 -1.27
C ALA A 64 -1.97 8.63 -1.41
N ASP A 65 -3.21 8.38 -1.84
CA ASP A 65 -4.25 9.38 -2.07
C ASP A 65 -5.06 9.74 -0.79
N GLN A 66 -4.77 9.08 0.34
CA GLN A 66 -5.41 9.40 1.61
C GLN A 66 -4.87 10.69 2.20
N THR A 67 -5.77 11.53 2.71
CA THR A 67 -5.39 12.72 3.49
C THR A 67 -4.66 12.31 4.76
N PRO A 68 -3.37 12.67 4.92
CA PRO A 68 -2.63 12.38 6.15
C PRO A 68 -3.09 13.32 7.29
N SER A 69 -2.67 13.02 8.51
CA SER A 69 -2.77 13.99 9.60
C SER A 69 -1.95 15.25 9.26
N PRO A 70 -2.51 16.46 9.40
CA PRO A 70 -1.84 17.73 9.08
C PRO A 70 -0.45 17.91 9.69
N GLU A 71 -0.26 17.41 10.93
CA GLU A 71 0.98 17.56 11.70
C GLU A 71 2.18 16.80 11.11
N ARG A 72 1.90 15.77 10.30
CA ARG A 72 2.92 14.89 9.69
C ARG A 72 2.85 14.89 8.17
N ALA A 73 2.04 15.79 7.62
CA ALA A 73 1.89 15.96 6.19
C ALA A 73 3.03 16.80 5.63
N TRP A 74 3.39 16.52 4.39
CA TRP A 74 4.09 17.52 3.59
C TRP A 74 3.04 18.33 2.84
N TRP A 75 3.10 19.65 3.00
CA TRP A 75 2.17 20.56 2.36
C TRP A 75 2.73 20.99 1.00
N THR A 76 1.90 20.89 -0.03
CA THR A 76 2.28 21.25 -1.39
C THR A 76 1.09 21.78 -2.17
N THR A 77 1.34 22.38 -3.33
CA THR A 77 0.28 22.78 -4.24
C THR A 77 -0.05 21.61 -5.18
N PHE A 78 -1.27 21.10 -5.09
CA PHE A 78 -1.78 20.07 -5.98
C PHE A 78 -3.10 20.52 -6.58
N LEU A 79 -3.22 20.47 -7.92
CA LEU A 79 -4.40 20.95 -8.66
C LEU A 79 -4.81 22.39 -8.30
N GLY A 80 -3.83 23.26 -8.05
CA GLY A 80 -4.07 24.69 -7.78
C GLY A 80 -4.50 25.02 -6.34
N GLN A 81 -4.45 24.06 -5.42
CA GLN A 81 -4.79 24.28 -4.01
C GLN A 81 -3.76 23.65 -3.07
N GLU A 82 -3.62 24.24 -1.88
CA GLU A 82 -2.79 23.70 -0.82
C GLU A 82 -3.34 22.34 -0.37
N THR A 83 -2.54 21.30 -0.48
CA THR A 83 -2.94 19.92 -0.25
C THR A 83 -1.90 19.21 0.63
N PRO A 84 -2.32 18.57 1.73
CA PRO A 84 -1.42 17.75 2.54
C PRO A 84 -1.23 16.39 1.87
N VAL A 85 0.02 15.97 1.68
CA VAL A 85 0.36 14.68 1.07
C VAL A 85 1.23 13.82 1.99
N PHE A 86 1.09 12.51 1.84
CA PHE A 86 1.77 11.53 2.67
C PHE A 86 3.17 11.18 2.10
N LEU A 87 4.23 11.49 2.86
CA LEU A 87 5.62 11.17 2.47
C LEU A 87 6.11 9.78 2.89
N GLY A 88 5.26 8.95 3.52
CA GLY A 88 5.74 7.70 4.11
C GLY A 88 6.29 6.70 3.10
N THR A 89 5.73 6.65 1.88
CA THR A 89 6.25 5.78 0.81
C THR A 89 7.67 6.17 0.41
N GLU A 90 7.93 7.46 0.17
CA GLU A 90 9.26 7.97 -0.20
C GLU A 90 10.28 7.78 0.94
N GLY A 91 9.90 8.12 2.16
CA GLY A 91 10.79 7.97 3.31
C GLY A 91 11.19 6.51 3.56
N LEU A 92 10.25 5.58 3.41
CA LEU A 92 10.51 4.15 3.58
C LEU A 92 11.31 3.57 2.42
N SER A 93 11.00 3.94 1.17
CA SER A 93 11.74 3.42 0.01
C SER A 93 13.21 3.84 0.04
N LYS A 94 13.50 5.11 0.34
CA LYS A 94 14.88 5.61 0.50
C LYS A 94 15.61 4.90 1.64
N LYS A 95 14.93 4.69 2.78
CA LYS A 95 15.54 4.05 3.96
C LYS A 95 15.86 2.57 3.72
N LEU A 96 15.01 1.86 2.97
CA LEU A 96 15.15 0.43 2.70
C LEU A 96 15.92 0.14 1.40
N GLY A 97 16.15 1.15 0.56
CA GLY A 97 16.71 0.99 -0.78
C GLY A 97 15.78 0.20 -1.69
N TYR A 98 14.48 0.45 -1.62
CA TYR A 98 13.46 -0.29 -2.36
C TYR A 98 13.01 0.46 -3.61
N PRO A 99 12.80 -0.25 -4.74
CA PRO A 99 12.19 0.35 -5.91
C PRO A 99 10.75 0.75 -5.60
N VAL A 100 10.29 1.81 -6.25
CA VAL A 100 8.91 2.29 -6.17
C VAL A 100 8.24 2.11 -7.51
N VAL A 101 7.20 1.29 -7.54
CA VAL A 101 6.37 1.05 -8.73
C VAL A 101 5.01 1.71 -8.54
N TYR A 102 4.68 2.64 -9.41
CA TYR A 102 3.34 3.20 -9.50
C TYR A 102 2.42 2.23 -10.24
N ILE A 103 1.20 2.07 -9.72
CA ILE A 103 0.20 1.20 -10.31
C ILE A 103 -1.06 2.02 -10.55
N ALA A 104 -1.46 2.15 -11.82
CA ALA A 104 -2.74 2.71 -12.20
C ALA A 104 -3.70 1.61 -12.63
N MET A 105 -4.98 1.78 -12.32
CA MET A 105 -6.03 0.83 -12.64
C MET A 105 -7.19 1.50 -13.37
N GLU A 106 -7.51 0.98 -14.53
CA GLU A 106 -8.64 1.41 -15.35
C GLU A 106 -9.69 0.31 -15.40
N ARG A 107 -10.97 0.68 -15.52
CA ARG A 107 -12.08 -0.26 -15.72
C ARG A 107 -12.74 0.01 -17.07
N PRO A 108 -12.20 -0.48 -18.19
CA PRO A 108 -12.74 -0.19 -19.53
C PRO A 108 -14.18 -0.68 -19.72
N ARG A 109 -14.57 -1.77 -19.05
CA ARG A 109 -15.95 -2.27 -19.03
C ARG A 109 -16.22 -3.10 -17.78
N ARG A 110 -17.49 -3.37 -17.48
CA ARG A 110 -17.88 -4.15 -16.29
C ARG A 110 -17.13 -5.49 -16.24
N GLY A 111 -16.52 -5.76 -15.08
CA GLY A 111 -15.75 -6.98 -14.82
C GLY A 111 -14.35 -7.02 -15.45
N HIS A 112 -13.94 -6.00 -16.21
CA HIS A 112 -12.65 -5.97 -16.88
C HIS A 112 -11.85 -4.78 -16.35
N TYR A 113 -10.65 -5.07 -15.87
CA TYR A 113 -9.74 -4.09 -15.30
C TYR A 113 -8.41 -4.19 -16.05
N ARG A 114 -7.88 -3.03 -16.43
CA ARG A 114 -6.51 -2.90 -16.96
C ARG A 114 -5.66 -2.30 -15.87
N MET A 115 -4.50 -2.88 -15.64
CA MET A 115 -3.52 -2.35 -14.70
C MET A 115 -2.26 -1.98 -15.48
N THR A 116 -1.79 -0.76 -15.29
CA THR A 116 -0.52 -0.25 -15.83
C THR A 116 0.45 -0.07 -14.68
N MET A 117 1.70 -0.41 -14.91
CA MET A 117 2.77 -0.31 -13.92
C MET A 117 3.89 0.55 -14.48
N GLU A 118 4.40 1.46 -13.67
CA GLU A 118 5.50 2.36 -14.03
C GLU A 118 6.52 2.38 -12.90
N LEU A 119 7.80 2.17 -13.23
CA LEU A 119 8.89 2.28 -12.26
C LEU A 119 9.20 3.76 -12.05
N LEU A 120 8.97 4.26 -10.83
CA LEU A 120 9.28 5.65 -10.48
C LEU A 120 10.71 5.82 -9.98
N VAL A 121 11.21 4.85 -9.21
CA VAL A 121 12.56 4.85 -8.63
C VAL A 121 13.06 3.40 -8.61
N ALA A 122 14.30 3.18 -9.04
CA ALA A 122 14.99 1.89 -9.02
C ALA A 122 15.74 1.65 -7.71
#